data_AF-A0A1S3DK73-F1
#
_entry.id   AF-A0A1S3DK73-F1
#
_cell.length_a   1.000
_cell.length_b   1.000
_cell.length_c   1.000
_cell.angle_alpha   90.00
_cell.angle_beta   90.00
_cell.angle_gamma   90.00
#
_symmetry.space_group_name_H-M   'P 1'
#
loop_
_entity.id
_entity.type
_entity.pdbx_description
1 polymer ?
#
loop_
_entity_poly.entity_id
_entity_poly.type
_entity_poly.pdbx_seq_one_letter_code
_entity_poly.pdbx_strand_id
1 'polypeptide(L)'
;VNLLILGRFTTGIAFGACSVGIPLYNAEISEDAIRGRVGVFFDLLLCFGILWAYVWGAVTSLYWLNVACAAVSIAFLAAFYLMPESPVYLMMKGRPGEAEESLR
;
A
#
# COMPACT_ATOMS: atom_id res chain seq x y z
N VAL A 1 13.86 -11.28 -22.10
CA VAL A 1 13.11 -10.03 -22.40
C VAL A 1 11.61 -10.21 -22.20
N ASN A 2 10.96 -11.21 -22.78
CA ASN A 2 9.52 -11.44 -22.65
C ASN A 2 9.02 -11.56 -21.19
N LEU A 3 9.72 -12.32 -20.34
CA LEU A 3 9.40 -12.45 -18.91
C LEU A 3 9.51 -11.12 -18.14
N LEU A 4 10.50 -10.28 -18.49
CA LEU A 4 10.67 -8.97 -17.86
C LEU A 4 9.50 -8.03 -18.21
N ILE A 5 9.06 -8.04 -19.48
CA ILE A 5 7.93 -7.23 -19.95
C ILE A 5 6.65 -7.65 -19.23
N LEU A 6 6.38 -8.96 -19.15
CA LEU A 6 5.24 -9.49 -18.40
C LEU A 6 5.29 -9.07 -16.93
N GLY A 7 6.45 -9.20 -16.27
CA GLY A 7 6.62 -8.77 -14.89
C GLY A 7 6.40 -7.27 -14.68
N ARG A 8 6.84 -6.41 -15.60
CA ARG A 8 6.56 -4.96 -15.52
C ARG A 8 5.09 -4.64 -15.74
N PHE A 9 4.44 -5.36 -16.65
CA PHE A 9 3.01 -5.20 -16.91
C PHE A 9 2.18 -5.55 -15.67
N THR A 10 2.44 -6.70 -15.04
CA THR A 10 1.74 -7.11 -13.82
C THR A 10 2.01 -6.17 -12.65
N THR A 11 3.27 -5.75 -12.46
CA THR A 11 3.63 -4.79 -11.42
C THR A 11 2.96 -3.43 -11.64
N GLY A 12 2.82 -2.99 -12.90
CA GLY A 12 2.10 -1.76 -13.24
C GLY A 12 0.62 -1.81 -12.89
N ILE A 13 -0.05 -2.92 -13.19
CA ILE A 13 -1.46 -3.14 -12.80
C ILE A 13 -1.60 -3.13 -11.28
N ALA A 14 -0.73 -3.86 -10.57
CA ALA A 14 -0.75 -3.92 -9.12
C ALA A 14 -0.54 -2.53 -8.50
N PHE A 15 0.44 -1.77 -8.99
CA PHE A 15 0.70 -0.41 -8.50
C PHE A 15 -0.50 0.53 -8.75
N GLY A 16 -1.15 0.44 -9.91
CA GLY A 16 -2.35 1.24 -10.22
C GLY A 16 -3.55 0.92 -9.33
N ALA A 17 -3.72 -0.36 -8.96
CA ALA A 17 -4.75 -0.73 -7.98
C ALA A 17 -4.43 -0.18 -6.59
N CYS A 18 -3.17 -0.29 -6.15
CA CYS A 18 -2.72 0.23 -4.85
C CYS A 18 -2.81 1.76 -4.75
N SER A 19 -2.49 2.50 -5.82
CA SER A 19 -2.51 3.97 -5.81
C SER A 19 -3.90 4.56 -5.64
N VAL A 20 -4.95 3.80 -5.95
CA VAL A 20 -6.35 4.19 -5.70
C VAL A 20 -6.87 3.60 -4.40
N GLY A 21 -6.60 2.31 -4.15
CA GLY A 21 -7.14 1.60 -2.99
C GLY A 21 -6.60 2.08 -1.64
N ILE A 22 -5.30 2.36 -1.54
CA ILE A 22 -4.67 2.78 -0.28
C ILE A 22 -5.20 4.15 0.20
N PRO A 23 -5.19 5.23 -0.62
CA PRO A 23 -5.72 6.51 -0.16
C PRO A 23 -7.23 6.47 0.11
N LEU A 24 -7.99 5.64 -0.60
CA LEU A 24 -9.42 5.43 -0.33
C LEU A 24 -9.65 4.81 1.05
N TYR A 25 -9.01 3.66 1.31
CA TYR A 25 -9.08 2.98 2.61
C TYR A 25 -8.65 3.92 3.75
N ASN A 26 -7.57 4.66 3.54
CA ASN A 26 -7.07 5.61 4.52
C ASN A 26 -8.05 6.77 4.75
N ALA A 27 -8.73 7.24 3.71
CA ALA A 27 -9.75 8.29 3.82
C ALA A 27 -10.99 7.82 4.57
N GLU A 28 -11.36 6.54 4.44
CA GLU A 28 -12.52 5.92 5.09
C GLU A 28 -12.31 5.62 6.58
N ILE A 29 -11.06 5.38 7.00
CA ILE A 29 -10.71 5.08 8.41
C ILE A 29 -10.22 6.32 9.16
N SER A 30 -9.66 7.31 8.46
CA SER A 30 -9.17 8.53 9.10
C SER A 30 -10.30 9.45 9.56
N GLU A 31 -10.16 9.99 10.77
CA GLU A 31 -10.99 11.07 11.28
C GLU A 31 -10.84 12.34 10.40
N ASP A 32 -11.94 13.05 10.18
CA ASP A 32 -12.01 14.20 9.26
C ASP A 32 -10.94 15.27 9.54
N ALA A 33 -10.59 15.47 10.81
CA ALA A 33 -9.60 16.46 11.25
C ALA A 33 -8.16 16.11 10.83
N ILE A 34 -7.82 14.82 10.69
CA ILE A 34 -6.46 14.35 10.36
C ILE A 34 -6.35 13.77 8.96
N ARG A 35 -7.46 13.58 8.23
CA ARG A 35 -7.48 12.97 6.88
C ARG A 35 -6.44 13.58 5.94
N GLY A 36 -6.28 14.91 5.95
CA GLY A 36 -5.25 15.59 5.15
C GLY A 36 -3.82 15.23 5.56
N ARG A 37 -3.54 15.08 6.86
CA ARG A 37 -2.21 14.68 7.37
C ARG A 37 -1.88 13.25 6.98
N VAL A 38 -2.85 12.33 7.04
CA VAL A 38 -2.59 10.93 6.68
C VAL A 38 -2.38 10.76 5.18
N GLY A 39 -3.06 11.56 4.35
CA GLY A 39 -2.79 11.64 2.91
C GLY A 39 -1.36 12.11 2.60
N VAL A 40 -0.92 13.20 3.22
CA VAL A 40 0.47 13.70 3.04
C VAL A 40 1.50 12.69 3.56
N PHE A 41 1.19 11.98 4.64
CA PHE A 41 2.08 10.93 5.16
C PHE A 41 2.24 9.76 4.18
N PHE A 42 1.17 9.38 3.48
CA PHE A 42 1.23 8.38 2.41
C PHE A 42 2.13 8.84 1.25
N ASP A 43 1.99 10.08 0.79
CA ASP A 43 2.86 10.62 -0.27
C ASP A 43 4.33 10.71 0.18
N LEU A 44 4.57 11.03 1.46
CA LEU A 44 5.91 11.04 2.04
C LEU A 44 6.53 9.63 2.05
N LEU A 45 5.77 8.61 2.41
CA LEU A 45 6.19 7.20 2.32
C LEU A 45 6.52 6.78 0.88
N LEU A 46 5.73 7.23 -0.09
CA LEU A 46 6.01 6.99 -1.51
C LEU A 46 7.34 7.63 -1.93
N CYS A 47 7.58 8.88 -1.55
CA CYS A 47 8.84 9.58 -1.80
C CYS A 47 10.02 8.85 -1.15
N PHE A 48 9.84 8.36 0.08
CA PHE A 48 10.85 7.59 0.79
C PHE A 48 11.18 6.27 0.08
N GLY A 49 10.18 5.55 -0.43
CA GLY A 49 10.39 4.33 -1.22
C GLY A 49 11.17 4.58 -2.52
N ILE A 50 10.90 5.69 -3.21
CA ILE A 50 11.65 6.10 -4.40
C ILE A 50 13.11 6.42 -4.04
N LEU A 51 13.32 7.18 -2.96
CA LEU A 51 14.66 7.49 -2.46
C LEU A 51 15.43 6.21 -2.11
N TRP A 52 14.78 5.28 -1.38
CA TRP A 52 15.34 3.98 -1.05
C TRP A 52 15.77 3.21 -2.31
N ALA A 53 14.92 3.16 -3.34
CA ALA A 53 15.23 2.47 -4.59
C ALA A 53 16.45 3.08 -5.30
N TYR A 54 16.60 4.41 -5.29
CA TYR A 54 17.78 5.07 -5.87
C TYR A 54 19.06 4.78 -5.09
N VAL A 55 19.02 4.90 -3.76
CA VAL A 55 20.20 4.64 -2.91
C VAL A 55 20.63 3.18 -3.05
N TRP A 56 19.69 2.25 -2.91
CA TRP A 56 19.99 0.83 -2.95
C TRP A 56 20.38 0.37 -4.36
N GLY A 57 19.77 0.94 -5.40
CA GLY A 57 20.13 0.71 -6.79
C GLY A 57 21.51 1.24 -7.18
N ALA A 58 22.03 2.26 -6.48
CA ALA A 58 23.38 2.77 -6.68
C ALA A 58 24.45 1.93 -5.97
N VAL A 59 24.11 1.31 -4.84
CA VAL A 59 25.06 0.56 -3.99
C VAL A 59 25.08 -0.93 -4.31
N THR A 60 23.98 -1.50 -4.82
CA THR A 60 23.81 -2.94 -5.02
C THR A 60 23.45 -3.30 -6.47
N SER A 61 23.50 -4.60 -6.81
CA SER A 61 23.04 -5.07 -8.11
C SER A 61 21.51 -5.07 -8.19
N LEU A 62 20.96 -4.91 -9.40
CA LEU A 62 19.51 -4.93 -9.64
C LEU A 62 18.82 -6.20 -9.10
N TYR A 63 19.53 -7.32 -9.02
CA TYR A 63 18.99 -8.54 -8.43
C TYR A 63 18.67 -8.37 -6.95
N TRP A 64 19.63 -7.86 -6.16
CA TRP A 64 19.44 -7.63 -4.72
C TRP A 64 18.42 -6.54 -4.43
N LEU A 65 18.32 -5.52 -5.29
CA LEU A 65 17.25 -4.53 -5.23
C LEU A 65 15.87 -5.17 -5.38
N ASN A 66 15.68 -6.05 -6.39
CA ASN A 66 14.42 -6.75 -6.59
C ASN A 66 14.07 -7.67 -5.41
N VAL A 67 15.06 -8.36 -4.83
CA VAL A 67 14.86 -9.19 -3.63
C VAL A 67 14.45 -8.35 -2.43
N ALA A 68 15.10 -7.19 -2.20
CA ALA A 68 14.75 -6.28 -1.12
C ALA A 68 13.32 -5.72 -1.29
N CYS A 69 12.94 -5.29 -2.50
CA CYS A 69 11.58 -4.85 -2.79
C CYS A 69 10.55 -5.96 -2.54
N ALA A 70 10.83 -7.19 -2.99
CA ALA A 70 9.95 -8.33 -2.75
C ALA A 70 9.77 -8.64 -1.25
N ALA A 71 10.84 -8.54 -0.46
CA ALA A 71 10.78 -8.74 0.99
C ALA A 71 9.87 -7.71 1.67
N VAL A 72 9.99 -6.43 1.29
CA VAL A 72 9.12 -5.36 1.81
C VAL A 72 7.66 -5.60 1.41
N SER A 73 7.39 -6.01 0.17
CA SER A 73 6.03 -6.32 -0.29
C SER A 73 5.41 -7.50 0.46
N ILE A 74 6.19 -8.55 0.76
CA ILE A 74 5.71 -9.70 1.55
C ILE A 74 5.43 -9.27 2.99
N ALA A 75 6.29 -8.46 3.59
CA ALA A 75 6.06 -7.92 4.93
C ALA A 75 4.78 -7.05 4.98
N PHE A 76 4.56 -6.23 3.96
CA PHE A 76 3.32 -5.45 3.82
C PHE A 76 2.09 -6.35 3.71
N LEU A 77 2.13 -7.40 2.90
CA LEU A 77 1.03 -8.35 2.77
C LEU A 77 0.70 -9.03 4.10
N ALA A 78 1.73 -9.43 4.85
CA ALA A 78 1.55 -10.02 6.18
C ALA A 78 0.92 -9.01 7.16
N ALA A 79 1.40 -7.78 7.19
CA ALA A 79 0.86 -6.74 8.06
C ALA A 79 -0.60 -6.37 7.68
N PHE A 80 -0.88 -6.24 6.39
CA PHE A 80 -2.20 -5.87 5.89
C PHE A 80 -3.26 -6.94 6.18
N TYR A 81 -2.86 -8.22 6.23
CA TYR A 81 -3.77 -9.32 6.63
C TYR A 81 -4.30 -9.18 8.08
N LEU A 82 -3.55 -8.51 8.97
CA LEU A 82 -3.99 -8.24 10.34
C LEU A 82 -4.84 -6.97 10.46
N MET A 83 -4.94 -6.16 9.39
CA MET A 83 -5.60 -4.87 9.43
C MET A 83 -7.11 -5.03 9.24
N PRO A 84 -7.97 -4.30 9.99
CA PRO A 84 -9.42 -4.42 9.86
C PRO A 84 -9.92 -3.92 8.49
N GLU A 85 -11.04 -4.45 8.04
CA GLU A 85 -11.70 -4.00 6.82
C GLU A 85 -12.28 -2.59 6.97
N SER A 86 -12.41 -1.87 5.85
CA SER A 86 -12.96 -0.51 5.85
C SER A 86 -14.38 -0.48 6.46
N PRO A 87 -14.68 0.45 7.37
CA PRO A 87 -16.00 0.57 7.99
C PRO A 87 -17.09 0.88 6.95
N VAL A 88 -16.78 1.64 5.90
CA VAL A 88 -17.73 1.94 4.81
C VAL A 88 -18.08 0.66 4.04
N TYR A 89 -17.07 -0.17 3.76
CA TYR A 89 -17.28 -1.47 3.11
C TYR A 89 -18.15 -2.41 3.98
N LEU A 90 -17.87 -2.48 5.28
CA LEU A 90 -18.63 -3.31 6.22
C LEU A 90 -20.09 -2.82 6.36
N MET A 91 -20.31 -1.51 6.34
CA MET A 91 -21.66 -0.92 6.31
C MET A 91 -22.42 -1.25 5.02
N MET A 92 -21.78 -1.18 3.85
CA MET A 92 -22.40 -1.57 2.58
C MET A 92 -22.75 -3.06 2.52
N LYS A 93 -21.99 -3.91 3.23
CA LYS A 93 -22.23 -5.35 3.37
C LYS A 93 -23.32 -5.69 4.42
N GLY A 94 -23.87 -4.71 5.12
CA GLY A 94 -24.89 -4.91 6.14
C GLY A 94 -24.35 -5.50 7.46
N ARG A 95 -23.06 -5.26 7.78
CA ARG A 95 -22.39 -5.74 9.01
C ARG A 95 -22.02 -4.55 9.93
N PRO A 96 -23.00 -3.87 10.53
CA PRO A 96 -22.75 -2.65 11.30
C PRO A 96 -21.92 -2.88 12.58
N GLY A 97 -22.04 -4.05 13.22
CA GLY A 97 -21.27 -4.36 14.43
C GLY A 97 -19.75 -4.43 14.20
N GLU A 98 -19.33 -4.96 13.04
CA GLU A 98 -17.91 -5.02 12.67
C GLU A 98 -17.40 -3.67 12.16
N ALA A 99 -18.28 -2.85 11.55
CA ALA A 99 -17.92 -1.49 11.16
C ALA A 99 -17.59 -0.61 12.37
N GLU A 100 -18.32 -0.78 13.49
CA GLU A 100 -18.03 -0.09 14.75
C GLU A 100 -16.72 -0.59 15.38
N GLU A 101 -16.43 -1.89 15.29
CA GLU A 101 -15.16 -2.47 15.77
C GLU A 101 -13.95 -1.97 14.96
N SER A 102 -14.10 -1.79 13.63
CA SER A 102 -13.05 -1.21 12.77
C SER A 102 -12.75 0.27 13.05
N LEU A 103 -13.65 1.00 13.71
CA LEU A 103 -13.50 2.42 14.05
C LEU A 103 -12.99 2.65 15.49
N ARG A 104 -12.92 1.59 16.29
CA ARG A 104 -12.59 1.65 17.72
C ARG A 104 -11.09 1.50 17.98
#